data_AF-A0A938NJH7-F1
#
_entry.id   AF-A0A938NJH7-F1
#
_cell.length_a   1.000
_cell.length_b   1.000
_cell.length_c   1.000
_cell.angle_alpha   90.00
_cell.angle_beta   90.00
_cell.angle_gamma   90.00
#
_symmetry.space_group_name_H-M   'P 1'
#
loop_
_entity.id
_entity.type
_entity.pdbx_description
1 polymer ?
#
loop_
_entity_poly.entity_id
_entity_poly.type
_entity_poly.pdbx_seq_one_letter_code
_entity_poly.pdbx_strand_id
1 'polypeptide(L)'
;MNQSPDQRLAPSRIKGLGAIVMAAGLGKRMKSKLAKVLHPVAGRPMALYAVDLADRLAEEGVTVVVGYQGEQVKAAIEAQGATRSRLAGQRGTAARGQGVTANVKLR
;
A
#
# COMPACT_ATOMS: atom_id res chain seq x y z
N MET A 1 -21.18 -34.53 -14.72
CA MET A 1 -21.44 -33.07 -14.75
C MET A 1 -21.50 -32.60 -13.31
N ASN A 2 -20.37 -32.20 -12.73
CA ASN A 2 -20.34 -31.72 -11.36
C ASN A 2 -19.32 -30.58 -11.29
N GLN A 3 -19.78 -29.34 -11.43
CA GLN A 3 -18.99 -28.20 -10.99
C GLN A 3 -19.53 -27.80 -9.62
N SER A 4 -18.67 -27.93 -8.62
CA SER A 4 -18.95 -27.64 -7.22
C SER A 4 -19.18 -26.13 -7.01
N PRO A 5 -20.01 -25.72 -6.02
CA PRO A 5 -20.50 -24.33 -5.88
C PRO A 5 -19.48 -23.30 -5.36
N ASP A 6 -18.19 -23.65 -5.34
CA ASP A 6 -17.14 -22.97 -4.58
C ASP A 6 -16.04 -22.32 -5.44
N GLN A 7 -16.25 -22.18 -6.75
CA GLN A 7 -15.35 -21.40 -7.62
C GLN A 7 -15.61 -19.88 -7.57
N ARG A 8 -16.29 -19.39 -6.54
CA ARG A 8 -16.59 -17.96 -6.37
C ARG A 8 -15.41 -17.24 -5.71
N LEU A 9 -14.50 -16.78 -6.57
CA LEU A 9 -13.55 -15.67 -6.36
C LEU A 9 -12.39 -15.90 -5.38
N ALA A 10 -11.35 -16.61 -5.80
CA ALA A 10 -10.06 -15.91 -5.80
C ALA A 10 -10.14 -14.93 -6.98
N PRO A 11 -10.18 -13.60 -6.78
CA PRO A 11 -10.25 -12.71 -7.92
C PRO A 11 -9.00 -12.97 -8.76
N SER A 12 -9.19 -13.46 -9.98
CA SER A 12 -8.16 -13.35 -11.00
C SER A 12 -7.79 -11.88 -11.06
N ARG A 13 -6.49 -11.56 -10.98
CA ARG A 13 -6.01 -10.18 -11.05
C ARG A 13 -6.69 -9.46 -12.22
N ILE A 14 -7.13 -8.23 -11.98
CA ILE A 14 -7.85 -7.44 -12.98
C ILE A 14 -6.84 -6.99 -14.02
N LYS A 15 -7.08 -7.41 -15.27
CA LYS A 15 -6.16 -7.17 -16.37
C LYS A 15 -5.94 -5.66 -16.59
N GLY A 16 -4.69 -5.23 -16.66
CA GLY A 16 -4.33 -3.81 -16.85
C GLY A 16 -4.62 -2.88 -15.67
N LEU A 17 -4.97 -3.42 -14.49
CA LEU A 17 -5.19 -2.61 -13.29
C LEU A 17 -3.86 -2.31 -12.58
N GLY A 18 -3.53 -1.02 -12.45
CA GLY A 18 -2.53 -0.51 -11.50
C GLY A 18 -3.22 0.19 -10.33
N ALA A 19 -2.66 0.06 -9.13
CA ALA A 19 -3.22 0.68 -7.93
C ALA A 19 -2.24 1.67 -7.27
N ILE A 20 -2.78 2.74 -6.69
CA ILE A 20 -2.02 3.70 -5.88
C ILE A 20 -2.65 3.79 -4.49
N VAL A 21 -1.85 3.53 -3.45
CA VAL A 21 -2.26 3.64 -2.03
C VAL A 21 -1.65 4.90 -1.43
N MET A 22 -2.49 5.84 -1.01
CA MET A 22 -2.05 7.11 -0.44
C MET A 22 -1.82 6.97 1.08
N ALA A 23 -0.58 6.74 1.50
CA ALA A 23 -0.17 6.50 2.88
C ALA A 23 0.70 7.63 3.50
N ALA A 24 0.66 8.83 2.92
CA ALA A 24 1.53 9.94 3.30
C ALA A 24 1.03 10.84 4.45
N GLY A 25 -0.21 10.61 4.93
CA GLY A 25 -0.86 11.51 5.88
C GLY A 25 -0.48 11.26 7.34
N LEU A 26 -0.17 12.35 8.07
CA LEU A 26 -0.01 12.34 9.54
C LEU A 26 -1.30 11.90 10.26
N GLY A 27 -2.46 12.38 9.82
CA GLY A 27 -3.73 12.12 10.51
C GLY A 27 -3.96 12.99 11.74
N LYS A 28 -3.82 14.32 11.60
CA LYS A 28 -3.90 15.30 12.71
C LYS A 28 -5.11 15.14 13.65
N ARG A 29 -6.27 14.73 13.12
CA ARG A 29 -7.49 14.50 13.92
C ARG A 29 -7.38 13.31 14.90
N MET A 30 -6.44 12.40 14.68
CA MET A 30 -6.16 11.28 15.59
C MET A 30 -5.41 11.72 16.85
N LYS A 31 -4.88 12.96 16.89
CA LYS A 31 -4.13 13.50 18.04
C LYS A 31 -3.03 12.54 18.55
N SER A 32 -2.39 11.82 17.63
CA SER A 32 -1.38 10.81 17.89
C SER A 32 -0.08 11.19 17.19
N LYS A 33 1.06 10.80 17.78
CA LYS A 33 2.38 10.93 17.16
C LYS A 33 2.63 9.86 16.09
N LEU A 34 1.81 8.82 16.04
CA LEU A 34 1.88 7.76 15.05
C LEU A 34 1.12 8.20 13.78
N ALA A 35 1.65 7.90 12.60
CA ALA A 35 0.91 8.12 11.35
C ALA A 35 -0.42 7.34 11.36
N LYS A 36 -1.49 7.92 10.79
CA LYS A 36 -2.81 7.24 10.71
C LYS A 36 -2.71 5.81 10.18
N VAL A 37 -1.93 5.62 9.12
CA VAL A 37 -1.79 4.34 8.43
C VAL A 37 -1.04 3.27 9.23
N LEU A 38 -0.29 3.67 10.26
CA LEU A 38 0.41 2.75 11.15
C LEU A 38 -0.42 2.34 12.37
N HIS A 39 -1.54 3.01 12.63
CA HIS A 39 -2.39 2.63 13.75
C HIS A 39 -2.95 1.21 13.54
N PRO A 40 -2.92 0.37 14.57
CA PRO A 40 -3.42 -0.99 14.47
C PRO A 40 -4.95 -0.99 14.38
N VAL A 41 -5.47 -1.78 13.46
CA VAL A 41 -6.87 -2.17 13.36
C VAL A 41 -6.89 -3.69 13.45
N ALA A 42 -7.55 -4.24 14.48
CA ALA A 42 -7.50 -5.66 14.82
C ALA A 42 -6.06 -6.20 14.91
N GLY A 43 -5.16 -5.46 15.56
CA GLY A 43 -3.76 -5.86 15.74
C GLY A 43 -2.84 -5.65 14.53
N ARG A 44 -3.37 -5.18 13.40
CA ARG A 44 -2.61 -5.04 12.15
C ARG A 44 -2.58 -3.58 11.68
N PRO A 45 -1.45 -3.02 11.23
CA PRO A 45 -1.41 -1.63 10.76
C PRO A 45 -2.40 -1.38 9.62
N MET A 46 -3.14 -0.27 9.70
CA MET A 46 -4.22 0.08 8.78
C MET A 46 -3.78 0.07 7.30
N ALA A 47 -2.54 0.49 7.00
CA ALA A 47 -2.01 0.53 5.64
C ALA A 47 -2.05 -0.85 4.95
N LEU A 48 -1.77 -1.91 5.72
CA LEU A 48 -1.58 -3.25 5.18
C LEU A 48 -2.86 -3.79 4.55
N TYR A 49 -4.03 -3.43 5.07
CA TYR A 49 -5.32 -3.86 4.52
C TYR A 49 -5.53 -3.35 3.08
N ALA A 50 -5.19 -2.09 2.83
CA ALA A 50 -5.29 -1.50 1.50
C ALA A 50 -4.24 -2.06 0.54
N VAL A 51 -3.01 -2.24 1.03
CA VAL A 51 -1.90 -2.80 0.23
C VAL A 51 -2.19 -4.25 -0.16
N ASP A 52 -2.69 -5.09 0.76
CA ASP A 52 -3.04 -6.48 0.46
C ASP A 52 -4.12 -6.59 -0.61
N LEU A 53 -5.20 -5.82 -0.45
CA LEU A 53 -6.31 -5.86 -1.38
C LEU A 53 -5.83 -5.40 -2.76
N ALA A 54 -5.06 -4.31 -2.80
CA ALA A 54 -4.49 -3.80 -4.04
C ALA A 54 -3.54 -4.82 -4.69
N ASP A 55 -2.68 -5.49 -3.93
CA ASP A 55 -1.73 -6.46 -4.48
C ASP A 55 -2.42 -7.71 -5.04
N ARG A 56 -3.51 -8.15 -4.40
CA ARG A 56 -4.34 -9.26 -4.87
C ARG A 56 -5.11 -8.93 -6.15
N LEU A 57 -5.46 -7.66 -6.38
CA LEU A 57 -6.30 -7.25 -7.50
C LEU A 57 -5.52 -6.67 -8.68
N ALA A 58 -4.46 -5.90 -8.45
CA ALA A 58 -3.75 -5.15 -9.49
C ALA A 58 -2.75 -6.03 -10.24
N GLU A 59 -3.00 -6.29 -11.53
CA GLU A 59 -2.05 -6.98 -12.39
C GLU A 59 -0.78 -6.15 -12.63
N GLU A 60 -0.90 -4.84 -12.78
CA GLU A 60 0.22 -3.92 -13.06
C GLU A 60 1.00 -3.51 -11.78
N GLY A 61 0.57 -4.05 -10.63
CA GLY A 61 1.17 -3.83 -9.32
C GLY A 61 0.62 -2.61 -8.58
N VAL A 62 1.21 -2.35 -7.42
CA VAL A 62 0.74 -1.33 -6.47
C VAL A 62 1.84 -0.29 -6.28
N THR A 63 1.47 0.98 -6.12
CA THR A 63 2.39 2.03 -5.68
C THR A 63 1.86 2.64 -4.40
N VAL A 64 2.63 2.61 -3.34
CA VAL A 64 2.31 3.20 -2.04
C VAL A 64 3.04 4.52 -1.91
N VAL A 65 2.28 5.60 -1.78
CA VAL A 65 2.83 6.94 -1.55
C VAL A 65 3.01 7.15 -0.06
N VAL A 66 4.24 7.31 0.40
CA VAL A 66 4.62 7.50 1.82
C VAL A 66 5.02 8.95 2.09
N GLY A 67 4.90 9.38 3.34
CA GLY A 67 5.12 10.77 3.75
C GLY A 67 5.57 10.83 5.21
N TYR A 68 4.73 11.40 6.09
CA TYR A 68 5.03 11.43 7.52
C TYR A 68 5.29 10.00 8.06
N GLN A 69 6.42 9.80 8.74
CA GLN A 69 6.89 8.48 9.20
C GLN A 69 7.00 7.44 8.06
N GLY A 70 7.43 7.88 6.88
CA GLY A 70 7.51 7.04 5.69
C GLY A 70 8.39 5.80 5.84
N GLU A 71 9.50 5.87 6.58
CA GLU A 71 10.36 4.70 6.86
C GLU A 71 9.63 3.64 7.70
N GLN A 72 8.84 4.05 8.69
CA GLN A 72 8.04 3.12 9.49
C GLN A 72 6.91 2.49 8.65
N VAL A 73 6.29 3.27 7.75
CA VAL A 73 5.28 2.75 6.81
C VAL A 73 5.90 1.73 5.85
N LYS A 74 7.08 2.04 5.31
CA LYS A 74 7.86 1.14 4.46
C LYS A 74 8.18 -0.17 5.20
N ALA A 75 8.73 -0.09 6.40
CA ALA A 75 9.07 -1.27 7.20
C ALA A 75 7.83 -2.16 7.48
N ALA A 76 6.68 -1.56 7.76
CA ALA A 76 5.44 -2.30 7.97
C ALA A 76 4.97 -3.05 6.70
N ILE A 77 5.13 -2.44 5.52
CA ILE A 77 4.77 -3.04 4.23
C ILE A 77 5.77 -4.14 3.83
N GLU A 78 7.06 -3.92 4.06
CA GLU A 78 8.11 -4.91 3.80
C GLU A 78 7.94 -6.16 4.67
N ALA A 79 7.62 -5.99 5.96
CA ALA A 79 7.35 -7.09 6.88
C ALA A 79 6.14 -7.96 6.47
N GLN A 80 5.27 -7.45 5.61
CA GLN A 80 4.10 -8.17 5.08
C GLN A 80 4.44 -9.05 3.86
N GLY A 81 5.58 -8.81 3.19
CA GLY A 81 5.96 -9.54 1.98
C GLY A 81 5.19 -9.14 0.72
N ALA A 82 4.74 -7.88 0.61
CA ALA A 82 4.00 -7.39 -0.56
C ALA A 82 4.89 -7.32 -1.82
N THR A 83 4.95 -8.40 -2.59
CA THR A 83 5.89 -8.62 -3.72
C THR A 83 5.83 -7.59 -4.86
N ARG A 84 4.74 -6.84 -5.03
CA ARG A 84 4.59 -5.93 -6.19
C ARG A 84 4.28 -4.48 -5.81
N SER A 85 4.50 -4.12 -4.55
CA SER A 85 4.35 -2.74 -4.11
C SER A 85 5.62 -1.91 -4.35
N ARG A 86 5.45 -0.72 -4.92
CA ARG A 86 6.47 0.32 -5.10
C ARG A 86 6.27 1.40 -4.06
N LEU A 87 7.33 2.07 -3.62
CA LEU A 87 7.22 3.19 -2.67
C LEU A 87 7.57 4.50 -3.36
N ALA A 88 6.73 5.51 -3.16
CA ALA A 88 6.93 6.86 -3.66
C ALA A 88 6.88 7.87 -2.50
N GLY A 89 7.86 8.76 -2.40
CA GLY A 89 7.87 9.80 -1.36
C GLY A 89 6.92 10.96 -1.68
N GLN A 90 6.29 11.53 -0.65
CA GLN A 90 5.55 12.79 -0.74
C GLN A 90 6.55 13.95 -0.92
N ARG A 91 6.31 14.84 -1.90
CA ARG A 91 7.03 16.11 -1.97
C ARG A 91 6.47 17.07 -0.93
N GLY A 92 7.34 17.72 -0.15
CA GLY A 92 6.96 18.90 0.60
C GLY A 92 6.39 19.95 -0.36
N THR A 93 5.40 20.71 0.08
CA THR A 93 4.73 21.77 -0.70
C THR A 93 5.64 22.94 -1.12
N ALA A 94 6.97 22.80 -1.02
CA ALA A 94 7.96 23.85 -1.23
C ALA A 94 9.03 23.58 -2.31
N ALA A 95 9.06 22.43 -3.00
CA ALA A 95 10.09 22.19 -4.03
C ALA A 95 9.54 21.55 -5.32
N ARG A 96 9.64 22.31 -6.42
CA ARG A 96 9.48 21.87 -7.82
C ARG A 96 10.62 20.91 -8.21
N GLY A 97 10.27 19.78 -8.86
CA GLY A 97 11.21 18.79 -9.45
C GLY A 97 11.95 17.97 -8.37
N GLN A 98 12.16 16.66 -8.42
CA GLN A 98 12.01 15.59 -9.39
C GLN A 98 11.37 14.40 -8.64
N GLY A 99 10.80 13.43 -9.35
CA GLY A 99 10.11 12.28 -8.73
C GLY A 99 11.15 11.25 -8.33
N VAL A 100 11.40 11.06 -7.04
CA VAL A 100 12.12 9.86 -6.59
C VAL A 100 11.11 8.72 -6.56
N THR A 101 10.90 8.08 -7.71
CA THR A 101 10.46 6.69 -7.78
C THR A 101 11.64 5.83 -7.39
N ALA A 102 11.71 5.41 -6.12
CA ALA A 102 12.54 4.27 -5.77
C ALA A 102 11.81 3.02 -6.29
N ASN A 103 12.27 2.49 -7.42
CA ASN A 103 11.83 1.19 -7.91
C ASN A 103 12.42 0.11 -6.99
N VAL A 104 11.82 -0.08 -5.82
CA VAL A 104 12.11 -1.25 -4.99
C VAL A 104 11.10 -2.31 -5.41
N LYS A 105 11.56 -3.25 -6.23
CA LYS A 105 10.84 -4.48 -6.52
C LYS A 105 10.99 -5.34 -5.27
N LEU A 106 9.95 -5.40 -4.45
CA LEU A 106 9.91 -6.35 -3.33
C LEU A 106 9.96 -7.75 -3.94
N ARG A 107 10.85 -8.61 -3.42
CA ARG A 107 11.10 -9.94 -3.99
C ARG A 107 9.96 -10.90 -3.70
#